data_AF-A0A3D3XQC6-F1
#
_entry.id   AF-A0A3D3XQC6-F1
#
_cell.length_a   1.000
_cell.length_b   1.000
_cell.length_c   1.000
_cell.angle_alpha   90.00
_cell.angle_beta   90.00
_cell.angle_gamma   90.00
#
_symmetry.space_group_name_H-M   'P 1'
#
loop_
_entity.id
_entity.type
_entity.pdbx_description
1 polymer ?
#
loop_
_entity_poly.entity_id
_entity_poly.type
_entity_poly.pdbx_seq_one_letter_code
_entity_poly.pdbx_strand_id
1 'polypeptide(L)'
;MKKQLNHVEKFHDTFGIPNEYTPKATISNELIGLRFKLMAEENEEYLEAAKNGDLVEVADALGDMMYILCGTILSHGMQHKIEEVFEEIQRSNMSKLGEDGKPIYREDGKVLKGPNYF
;
A
#
# COMPACT_ATOMS: atom_id res chain seq x y z
N MET A 1 -5.09 10.04 3.15
CA MET A 1 -4.25 9.22 4.06
C MET A 1 -3.68 9.96 5.26
N LYS A 2 -3.73 11.31 5.34
CA LYS A 2 -3.19 12.08 6.48
C LYS A 2 -3.59 11.59 7.87
N LYS A 3 -4.87 11.25 8.09
CA LYS A 3 -5.36 10.76 9.40
C LYS A 3 -4.66 9.47 9.81
N GLN A 4 -4.57 8.50 8.89
CA GLN A 4 -3.97 7.19 9.13
C GLN A 4 -2.48 7.32 9.45
N LEU A 5 -1.75 8.08 8.63
CA LEU A 5 -0.32 8.34 8.84
C LEU A 5 -0.06 8.97 10.21
N ASN A 6 -0.84 9.98 10.61
CA ASN A 6 -0.68 10.62 11.92
C ASN A 6 -0.95 9.66 13.10
N HIS A 7 -1.87 8.70 12.95
CA HIS A 7 -2.10 7.70 13.99
C HIS A 7 -0.91 6.74 14.14
N VAL A 8 -0.35 6.27 13.02
CA VAL A 8 0.81 5.37 13.04
C VAL A 8 2.08 6.09 13.49
N GLU A 9 2.28 7.35 13.09
CA GLU A 9 3.37 8.21 13.54
C GLU A 9 3.34 8.36 15.07
N LYS A 10 2.17 8.69 15.63
CA LYS A 10 1.97 8.77 17.08
C LYS A 10 2.29 7.44 17.77
N PHE A 11 1.88 6.32 17.19
CA PHE A 11 2.21 4.99 17.71
C PHE A 11 3.73 4.78 17.69
N HIS A 12 4.39 5.00 16.56
CA HIS A 12 5.85 4.88 16.47
C HIS A 12 6.57 5.74 17.51
N ASP A 13 6.19 7.01 17.66
CA ASP A 13 6.79 7.91 18.66
C ASP A 13 6.56 7.41 20.09
N THR A 14 5.37 6.88 20.38
CA THR A 14 5.02 6.34 21.70
C THR A 14 5.83 5.08 22.04
N PHE A 15 6.09 4.24 21.05
CA PHE A 15 6.76 2.95 21.23
C PHE A 15 8.27 2.98 20.85
N GLY A 16 8.83 4.16 20.57
CA GLY A 16 10.25 4.32 20.27
C GLY A 16 10.68 3.78 18.91
N ILE A 17 9.75 3.69 17.95
CA ILE A 17 10.03 3.26 16.58
C ILE A 17 10.39 4.52 15.76
N PRO A 18 11.49 4.53 15.01
CA PRO A 18 11.91 5.71 14.26
C PRO A 18 10.99 6.00 13.06
N ASN A 19 10.64 7.28 12.91
CA ASN A 19 10.02 7.87 11.73
C ASN A 19 11.06 8.66 10.94
N GLU A 20 11.05 8.54 9.61
CA GLU A 20 11.83 9.40 8.73
C GLU A 20 10.95 10.58 8.28
N TYR A 21 11.54 11.77 8.15
CA TYR A 21 10.79 12.99 7.78
C TYR A 21 11.17 13.53 6.40
N THR A 22 12.15 12.90 5.77
CA THR A 22 12.58 13.18 4.40
C THR A 22 12.62 11.89 3.59
N PRO A 23 12.25 11.92 2.30
CA PRO A 23 12.29 10.73 1.45
C PRO A 23 13.66 10.04 1.47
N LYS A 24 13.68 8.77 1.87
CA LYS A 24 14.90 8.00 2.05
C LYS A 24 14.72 6.57 1.54
N ALA A 25 15.47 6.21 0.51
CA ALA A 25 15.48 4.84 0.00
C ALA A 25 16.24 3.88 0.92
N THR A 26 17.33 4.37 1.54
CA THR A 26 18.22 3.54 2.35
C THR A 26 17.83 3.57 3.82
N ILE A 27 17.26 2.47 4.29
CA ILE A 27 17.06 2.15 5.71
C ILE A 27 17.82 0.85 6.05
N SER A 28 17.88 0.46 7.32
CA SER A 28 18.62 -0.76 7.70
C SER A 28 17.99 -2.01 7.09
N ASN A 29 18.81 -3.01 6.75
CA ASN A 29 18.33 -4.28 6.19
C ASN A 29 17.39 -5.01 7.16
N GLU A 30 17.64 -4.87 8.47
CA GLU A 30 16.77 -5.40 9.51
C GLU A 30 15.37 -4.77 9.45
N LEU A 31 15.28 -3.45 9.23
CA LEU A 31 13.99 -2.77 9.12
C LEU A 31 13.27 -3.13 7.82
N ILE A 32 14.00 -3.27 6.70
CA ILE A 32 13.43 -3.75 5.43
C ILE A 32 12.84 -5.14 5.62
N GLY A 33 13.60 -6.05 6.23
CA GLY A 33 13.15 -7.41 6.52
C GLY A 33 11.93 -7.45 7.43
N LEU A 34 11.92 -6.60 8.47
CA LEU A 34 10.77 -6.48 9.38
C LEU A 34 9.52 -5.98 8.66
N ARG A 35 9.62 -4.88 7.89
CA ARG A 35 8.46 -4.33 7.15
C ARG A 35 7.91 -5.32 6.13
N PHE A 36 8.78 -6.05 5.42
CA PHE A 36 8.37 -7.12 4.51
C PHE A 36 7.63 -8.24 5.24
N LYS A 37 8.19 -8.74 6.36
CA LYS A 37 7.58 -9.83 7.12
C LYS A 37 6.18 -9.45 7.61
N LEU A 38 6.02 -8.26 8.20
CA LEU A 38 4.72 -7.79 8.68
C LEU A 38 3.70 -7.70 7.53
N MET A 39 4.07 -7.12 6.38
CA MET A 39 3.14 -7.09 5.24
C MET A 39 2.78 -8.47 4.69
N ALA A 40 3.71 -9.44 4.75
CA ALA A 40 3.43 -10.80 4.33
C ALA A 40 2.45 -11.51 5.28
N GLU A 41 2.62 -11.32 6.59
CA GLU A 41 1.75 -11.85 7.64
C GLU A 41 0.30 -11.38 7.46
N GLU A 42 0.05 -10.06 7.39
CA GLU A 42 -1.32 -9.53 7.21
C GLU A 42 -1.97 -9.99 5.89
N ASN A 43 -1.15 -10.19 4.85
CA ASN A 43 -1.65 -10.65 3.55
C ASN A 43 -2.01 -12.15 3.55
N GLU A 44 -1.33 -12.96 4.36
CA GLU A 44 -1.70 -14.37 4.59
C GLU A 44 -3.01 -14.47 5.37
N GLU A 45 -3.19 -13.65 6.41
CA GLU A 45 -4.43 -13.56 7.19
C GLU A 45 -5.62 -13.12 6.33
N TYR A 46 -5.44 -12.07 5.52
CA TYR A 46 -6.45 -11.66 4.55
C TYR A 46 -6.84 -12.79 3.58
N LEU A 47 -5.86 -13.54 3.07
CA LEU A 47 -6.12 -14.62 2.11
C LEU A 47 -6.94 -15.74 2.76
N GLU A 48 -6.64 -16.09 4.01
CA GLU A 48 -7.40 -17.09 4.76
C GLU A 48 -8.83 -16.61 5.05
N ALA A 49 -8.98 -15.41 5.61
CA ALA A 49 -10.27 -14.81 5.91
C ALA A 49 -11.18 -14.71 4.66
N ALA A 50 -10.62 -14.24 3.55
CA ALA A 50 -11.34 -14.11 2.27
C ALA A 50 -11.79 -15.47 1.72
N LYS A 51 -10.96 -16.52 1.82
CA LYS A 51 -11.32 -17.88 1.40
C LYS A 51 -12.41 -18.49 2.28
N ASN A 52 -12.43 -18.14 3.55
CA ASN A 52 -13.43 -18.61 4.51
C ASN A 52 -14.73 -17.81 4.45
N GLY A 53 -14.77 -16.70 3.70
CA GLY A 53 -15.94 -15.83 3.62
C GLY A 53 -16.22 -15.08 4.94
N ASP A 54 -15.19 -14.89 5.76
CA ASP A 54 -15.32 -14.22 7.05
C ASP A 54 -15.17 -12.70 6.88
N LEU A 55 -16.30 -12.00 6.89
CA LEU A 55 -16.33 -10.55 6.69
C LEU A 55 -15.61 -9.78 7.81
N VAL A 56 -15.63 -10.29 9.04
CA VAL A 56 -15.05 -9.59 10.19
C VAL A 56 -13.53 -9.65 10.08
N GLU A 57 -12.99 -10.86 9.89
CA GLU A 57 -11.55 -11.08 9.73
C GLU A 57 -11.00 -10.44 8.44
N VAL A 58 -11.80 -10.39 7.36
CA VAL A 58 -11.42 -9.62 6.17
C VAL A 58 -11.29 -8.13 6.49
N ALA A 59 -12.22 -7.56 7.26
CA ALA A 59 -12.15 -6.15 7.61
C ALA A 59 -10.97 -5.83 8.52
N ASP A 60 -10.63 -6.75 9.44
CA ASP A 60 -9.49 -6.63 10.35
C ASP A 60 -8.17 -6.65 9.58
N ALA A 61 -7.93 -7.71 8.79
CA ALA A 61 -6.71 -7.85 8.00
C ALA A 61 -6.50 -6.70 7.00
N LEU A 62 -7.56 -6.20 6.35
CA LEU A 62 -7.46 -5.01 5.48
C LEU A 62 -7.09 -3.74 6.26
N GLY A 63 -7.58 -3.62 7.49
CA GLY A 63 -7.20 -2.54 8.42
C GLY A 63 -5.73 -2.61 8.79
N ASP A 64 -5.24 -3.80 9.15
CA ASP A 64 -3.85 -4.02 9.55
C ASP A 64 -2.88 -3.84 8.38
N MET A 65 -3.21 -4.34 7.19
CA MET A 65 -2.44 -4.05 5.97
C MET A 65 -2.29 -2.53 5.74
N MET A 66 -3.36 -1.75 5.93
CA MET A 66 -3.29 -0.29 5.82
C MET A 66 -2.39 0.31 6.91
N TYR A 67 -2.45 -0.20 8.14
CA TYR A 67 -1.64 0.26 9.27
C TYR A 67 -0.15 -0.03 9.05
N ILE A 68 0.20 -1.25 8.63
CA ILE A 68 1.57 -1.66 8.31
C ILE A 68 2.12 -0.90 7.10
N LEU A 69 1.30 -0.66 6.08
CA LEU A 69 1.68 0.16 4.93
C LEU A 69 1.99 1.61 5.37
N CYS A 70 1.16 2.21 6.22
CA CYS A 70 1.44 3.54 6.79
C CYS A 70 2.76 3.55 7.57
N GLY A 71 3.03 2.51 8.36
CA GLY A 71 4.30 2.38 9.07
C GLY A 71 5.50 2.29 8.12
N THR A 72 5.35 1.56 7.01
CA THR A 72 6.38 1.43 5.97
C THR A 72 6.63 2.76 5.24
N ILE A 73 5.56 3.51 4.92
CA ILE A 73 5.65 4.86 4.33
C ILE A 73 6.45 5.79 5.25
N LEU A 74 6.16 5.79 6.56
CA LEU A 74 6.85 6.60 7.56
C LEU A 74 8.31 6.19 7.73
N SER A 75 8.63 4.89 7.67
CA SER A 75 10.01 4.41 7.69
C SER A 75 10.85 4.91 6.51
N HIS A 76 10.21 5.31 5.40
CA HIS A 76 10.88 5.87 4.23
C HIS A 76 10.72 7.39 4.09
N GLY A 77 10.06 8.08 5.03
CA GLY A 77 9.84 9.52 4.99
C GLY A 77 8.97 9.98 3.82
N MET A 78 8.06 9.12 3.36
CA MET A 78 7.23 9.35 2.19
C MET A 78 5.84 9.93 2.52
N GLN A 79 5.53 10.22 3.79
CA GLN A 79 4.20 10.68 4.26
C GLN A 79 3.69 11.96 3.56
N HIS A 80 4.59 12.82 3.07
CA HIS A 80 4.22 14.03 2.33
C HIS A 80 4.17 13.82 0.81
N LYS A 81 4.53 12.64 0.31
CA LYS A 81 4.70 12.33 -1.10
C LYS A 81 3.82 11.20 -1.60
N ILE A 82 3.42 10.30 -0.72
CA ILE A 82 2.71 9.08 -1.10
C ILE A 82 1.37 9.35 -1.79
N GLU A 83 0.65 10.41 -1.39
CA GLU A 83 -0.61 10.79 -2.05
C GLU A 83 -0.35 11.29 -3.48
N GLU A 84 0.69 12.11 -3.71
CA GLU A 84 1.07 12.52 -5.07
C GLU A 84 1.48 11.33 -5.95
N VAL A 85 2.21 10.37 -5.38
CA VAL A 85 2.57 9.12 -6.07
C VAL A 85 1.33 8.29 -6.40
N PHE A 86 0.36 8.22 -5.48
CA PHE A 86 -0.90 7.54 -5.71
C PHE A 86 -1.71 8.18 -6.84
N GLU A 87 -1.80 9.51 -6.88
CA GLU A 87 -2.46 10.24 -7.97
C GLU A 87 -1.78 10.01 -9.33
N GLU A 88 -0.44 9.95 -9.36
CA GLU A 88 0.32 9.58 -10.56
C GLU A 88 -0.01 8.16 -11.03
N ILE A 89 0.01 7.20 -10.11
CA ILE A 89 -0.33 5.79 -10.40
C ILE A 89 -1.77 5.69 -10.91
N GLN A 90 -2.71 6.41 -10.28
CA GLN A 90 -4.10 6.44 -10.71
C GLN A 90 -4.23 7.04 -12.11
N ARG A 91 -3.54 8.13 -12.40
CA ARG A 91 -3.55 8.75 -13.72
C ARG A 91 -3.01 7.81 -14.81
N SER A 92 -1.88 7.14 -14.56
CA SER A 92 -1.33 6.14 -15.49
C SER A 92 -2.21 4.87 -15.59
N ASN A 93 -2.90 4.48 -14.53
CA ASN A 93 -3.85 3.37 -14.59
C ASN A 93 -5.08 3.71 -15.45
N MET A 94 -5.62 4.92 -15.34
CA MET A 94 -6.77 5.35 -16.14
C MET A 94 -6.41 5.62 -17.61
N SER A 95 -5.14 5.85 -17.94
CA SER A 95 -4.69 5.97 -19.34
C SER A 95 -4.66 4.63 -20.08
N LYS A 96 -4.84 3.50 -19.38
CA LYS A 96 -4.86 2.15 -19.96
C LYS A 96 -6.14 1.80 -20.73
N LEU A 97 -7.16 2.65 -20.71
CA LEU A 97 -8.41 2.39 -21.42
C LEU A 97 -8.19 2.29 -22.94
N GLY A 98 -8.96 1.43 -23.59
CA GLY A 98 -9.04 1.30 -25.04
C GLY A 98 -9.67 2.54 -25.69
N GLU A 99 -9.67 2.58 -27.02
CA GLU A 99 -10.26 3.69 -27.79
C GLU A 99 -11.75 3.89 -27.49
N ASP A 100 -12.45 2.84 -27.06
CA ASP A 100 -13.86 2.85 -26.66
C ASP A 100 -14.09 3.24 -25.20
N GLY A 101 -13.02 3.62 -24.48
CA GLY A 101 -13.06 3.96 -23.06
C GLY A 101 -13.21 2.75 -22.14
N LYS A 102 -13.05 1.51 -22.63
CA LYS A 102 -13.16 0.29 -21.82
C LYS A 102 -11.80 -0.31 -21.46
N PRO A 103 -11.68 -0.98 -20.31
CA PRO A 103 -10.47 -1.71 -19.97
C PRO A 103 -10.22 -2.88 -20.93
N ILE A 104 -8.97 -3.08 -21.30
CA ILE A 104 -8.49 -4.24 -22.07
C ILE A 104 -7.97 -5.27 -21.05
N TYR A 105 -8.51 -6.48 -21.03
CA TYR A 105 -8.12 -7.51 -20.06
C TYR A 105 -7.29 -8.62 -20.69
N ARG A 106 -6.35 -9.14 -19.90
CA ARG A 106 -5.72 -10.46 -20.12
C ARG A 106 -6.59 -11.56 -19.51
N GLU A 107 -6.33 -12.81 -19.87
CA GLU A 107 -7.05 -14.00 -19.39
C GLU A 107 -7.07 -14.15 -17.85
N ASP A 108 -6.06 -13.64 -17.15
CA ASP A 108 -5.99 -13.67 -15.68
C ASP A 108 -6.67 -12.44 -15.01
N GLY A 109 -7.40 -11.62 -15.78
CA GLY A 109 -8.07 -10.43 -15.28
C GLY A 109 -7.17 -9.19 -15.16
N LYS A 110 -5.90 -9.27 -15.56
CA LYS A 110 -4.99 -8.11 -15.53
C LYS A 110 -5.38 -7.07 -16.59
N VAL A 111 -5.48 -5.80 -16.19
CA VAL A 111 -5.67 -4.66 -17.11
C VAL A 111 -4.39 -4.42 -17.93
N LEU A 112 -4.53 -4.47 -19.26
CA LEU A 112 -3.48 -4.24 -20.25
C LEU A 112 -3.38 -2.76 -20.64
N LYS A 113 -2.28 -2.39 -21.29
CA LYS A 113 -2.02 -1.01 -21.73
C LYS A 113 -2.83 -0.69 -23.00
N GLY A 114 -3.67 0.33 -22.92
CA GLY A 114 -4.38 0.90 -24.06
C GLY A 114 -3.51 1.80 -24.93
N PRO A 115 -4.05 2.29 -26.07
CA PRO A 115 -3.32 3.09 -27.05
C PRO A 115 -2.85 4.45 -26.50
N ASN A 116 -3.51 4.98 -25.48
CA ASN A 116 -3.19 6.26 -24.85
C ASN A 116 -2.31 6.12 -23.59
N TYR A 117 -1.73 4.94 -23.35
CA TYR A 117 -0.93 4.68 -22.16
C TYR A 117 0.36 5.51 -22.12
N PHE A 118 0.73 5.99 -20.93
CA PHE A 118 1.99 6.67 -20.62
C PHE A 118 2.51 6.26 -19.25
#